data_AF-A0A7Y6Y7L2-F1
#
_entry.id   AF-A0A7Y6Y7L2-F1
#
_cell.length_a   1.000
_cell.length_b   1.000
_cell.length_c   1.000
_cell.angle_alpha   90.00
_cell.angle_beta   90.00
_cell.angle_gamma   90.00
#
_symmetry.space_group_name_H-M   'P 1'
#
loop_
_entity.id
_entity.type
_entity.pdbx_description
1 polymer ?
#
loop_
_entity_poly.entity_id
_entity_poly.type
_entity_poly.pdbx_seq_one_letter_code
_entity_poly.pdbx_strand_id
1 'polypeptide(L)' 'MPQNLLLSGTDAADLLSGKNQDDLLLGGAGDDTLRGHAGDDTLSGDSGNDSLVGGPGDDMLL' A
#
# COMPACT_ATOMS: atom_id res chain seq x y z
N MET A 1 -12.52 16.54 5.69
CA MET A 1 -11.46 15.59 6.10
C MET A 1 -11.29 14.66 4.92
N PRO A 2 -10.13 14.64 4.23
CA PRO A 2 -9.89 13.57 3.28
C PRO A 2 -9.99 12.23 4.03
N GLN A 3 -10.60 11.25 3.39
CA GLN A 3 -10.88 9.93 3.97
C GLN A 3 -9.72 9.03 3.58
N ASN A 4 -8.72 8.84 4.45
CA ASN A 4 -7.68 7.82 4.19
C ASN A 4 -8.29 6.43 4.34
N LEU A 5 -8.12 5.56 3.33
CA LEU A 5 -8.33 4.13 3.52
C LEU A 5 -7.11 3.56 4.25
N LEU A 6 -7.33 2.78 5.29
CA LEU A 6 -6.28 1.97 5.90
C LEU A 6 -6.53 0.51 5.55
N LEU A 7 -5.55 -0.11 4.90
CA LEU A 7 -5.54 -1.54 4.59
C LEU A 7 -4.27 -2.16 5.14
N SER A 8 -4.42 -3.25 5.91
CA SER A 8 -3.31 -3.99 6.50
C SER A 8 -3.41 -5.45 6.07
N GLY A 9 -2.30 -6.00 5.59
CA GLY A 9 -2.09 -7.42 5.35
C GLY A 9 -1.74 -8.15 6.64
N THR A 10 -1.08 -9.28 6.45
CA THR A 10 -0.83 -10.34 7.44
C THR A 10 0.66 -10.72 7.45
N ASP A 11 1.00 -11.88 8.01
CA ASP A 11 2.37 -12.42 7.96
C ASP A 11 2.58 -13.34 6.72
N ALA A 12 1.63 -13.36 5.80
CA ALA A 12 1.67 -14.13 4.56
C ALA A 12 1.62 -13.20 3.35
N ALA A 13 1.97 -13.72 2.17
CA ALA A 13 1.89 -12.97 0.92
C ALA A 13 0.46 -12.45 0.64
N ASP A 14 0.33 -11.14 0.57
CA ASP A 14 -0.93 -10.42 0.41
C ASP A 14 -1.00 -9.60 -0.88
N LEU A 15 -2.23 -9.41 -1.37
CA LEU A 15 -2.54 -8.51 -2.48
C LEU A 15 -3.42 -7.38 -1.95
N LEU A 16 -2.82 -6.21 -1.76
CA LEU A 16 -3.45 -5.02 -1.22
C LEU A 16 -3.66 -4.00 -2.34
N SER A 17 -4.88 -3.47 -2.44
CA SER A 17 -5.24 -2.45 -3.43
C SER A 17 -6.03 -1.34 -2.77
N GLY A 18 -5.49 -0.13 -2.86
CA GLY A 18 -6.14 1.13 -2.57
C GLY A 18 -7.18 1.51 -3.62
N LYS A 19 -7.49 2.79 -3.66
CA LYS A 19 -8.54 3.45 -4.44
C LYS A 19 -7.97 4.74 -5.04
N ASN A 20 -8.81 5.47 -5.77
CA ASN A 20 -8.43 6.78 -6.33
C ASN A 20 -8.59 7.90 -5.28
N GLN A 21 -7.87 7.77 -4.17
CA GLN A 21 -7.76 8.73 -3.05
C GLN A 21 -6.50 8.39 -2.23
N ASP A 22 -6.08 9.29 -1.36
CA ASP A 22 -4.95 9.06 -0.43
C ASP A 22 -5.22 7.83 0.46
N ASP A 23 -4.32 6.85 0.43
CA ASP A 23 -4.46 5.60 1.15
C ASP A 23 -3.19 5.24 1.96
N LEU A 24 -3.38 4.41 3.00
CA LEU A 24 -2.31 3.80 3.78
C LEU A 24 -2.42 2.28 3.66
N LEU A 25 -1.47 1.66 2.96
CA LEU A 25 -1.38 0.22 2.75
C LEU A 25 -0.17 -0.33 3.50
N LEU A 26 -0.38 -1.34 4.34
CA LEU A 26 0.66 -2.01 5.13
C LEU A 26 0.67 -3.49 4.76
N GLY A 27 1.76 -3.99 4.17
CA GLY A 27 1.93 -5.37 3.72
C GLY A 27 2.03 -6.35 4.90
N GLY A 28 3.04 -6.14 5.74
CA GLY A 28 3.29 -6.97 6.91
C GLY A 28 4.50 -7.88 6.68
N ALA A 29 4.39 -9.17 6.95
CA ALA A 29 5.45 -10.10 6.59
C ALA A 29 5.02 -10.95 5.40
N GLY A 30 5.98 -11.47 4.65
CA GLY A 30 5.71 -12.24 3.43
C GLY A 30 6.01 -11.41 2.18
N ASP A 31 5.85 -12.02 1.01
CA ASP A 31 6.13 -11.35 -0.27
C ASP A 31 4.83 -10.70 -0.78
N ASP A 32 4.68 -9.39 -0.59
CA ASP A 32 3.42 -8.70 -0.82
C ASP A 32 3.34 -7.96 -2.16
N THR A 33 2.13 -7.65 -2.60
CA THR A 33 1.87 -6.74 -3.71
C THR A 33 0.89 -5.66 -3.29
N LEU A 34 1.37 -4.41 -3.22
CA LEU A 34 0.57 -3.25 -2.83
C LEU A 34 0.37 -2.33 -4.03
N ARG A 35 -0.86 -1.83 -4.21
CA ARG A 35 -1.21 -0.84 -5.25
C ARG A 35 -2.01 0.31 -4.67
N GLY A 36 -1.46 1.53 -4.72
CA GLY A 36 -2.13 2.75 -4.25
C GLY A 36 -3.25 3.22 -5.17
N HIS A 37 -2.96 3.27 -6.48
CA HIS A 37 -3.74 3.95 -7.53
C HIS A 37 -3.50 5.46 -7.54
N ALA A 38 -4.53 6.30 -7.47
CA ALA A 38 -4.36 7.75 -7.62
C ALA A 38 -4.61 8.44 -6.30
N GLY A 39 -3.81 9.44 -5.93
CA GLY A 39 -3.84 10.02 -4.60
C GLY A 39 -2.43 10.04 -4.02
N ASP A 40 -2.25 10.70 -2.88
CA ASP A 40 -0.95 10.74 -2.20
C ASP A 40 -0.89 9.56 -1.22
N ASP A 41 -0.32 8.43 -1.66
CA ASP A 41 -0.40 7.18 -0.93
C ASP A 41 0.82 6.91 -0.03
N THR A 42 0.63 6.12 1.03
CA THR A 42 1.72 5.51 1.80
C THR A 42 1.61 4.00 1.73
N LEU A 43 2.60 3.34 1.12
CA LEU A 43 2.68 1.89 0.99
C LEU A 43 3.91 1.39 1.77
N SER A 44 3.71 0.50 2.73
CA SER A 44 4.80 -0.19 3.45
C SER A 44 4.78 -1.66 3.09
N GLY A 45 5.83 -2.18 2.47
CA GLY A 45 5.98 -3.63 2.25
C GLY A 45 6.35 -4.38 3.54
N ASP A 46 7.04 -3.69 4.46
CA ASP A 46 7.59 -4.25 5.69
C ASP A 46 8.60 -5.40 5.41
N SER A 47 8.30 -6.66 5.72
CA SER A 47 9.29 -7.75 5.67
C SER A 47 9.00 -8.77 4.57
N GLY A 48 9.76 -8.70 3.48
CA GLY A 48 9.76 -9.73 2.45
C GLY A 48 10.29 -9.18 1.13
N ASN A 49 9.97 -9.85 0.02
CA ASN A 49 10.24 -9.34 -1.32
C ASN A 49 8.97 -8.73 -1.90
N ASP A 50 8.74 -7.46 -1.58
CA ASP A 50 7.48 -6.80 -1.89
C ASP A 50 7.50 -6.05 -3.23
N SER A 51 6.33 -5.96 -3.85
CA SER A 51 6.09 -5.16 -5.05
C SER A 51 5.13 -4.02 -4.73
N LEU A 52 5.67 -2.81 -4.60
CA LEU A 52 4.90 -1.61 -4.31
C LEU A 52 4.68 -0.77 -5.56
N VAL A 53 3.43 -0.41 -5.86
CA VAL A 53 3.05 0.48 -6.95
C VAL A 53 2.18 1.59 -6.36
N GLY A 54 2.71 2.79 -6.17
CA GLY A 54 1.94 3.95 -5.71
C GLY A 54 0.92 4.35 -6.77
N GLY A 55 1.35 5.09 -7.77
CA GLY A 55 0.57 5.38 -8.98
C GLY A 55 0.65 6.87 -9.28
N PRO A 56 -0.41 7.53 -9.77
CA PRO A 56 -0.40 8.99 -9.89
C PRO A 56 -0.58 9.69 -8.53
N GLY A 57 0.40 10.47 -8.10
CA GLY A 57 0.36 11.25 -6.86
C GLY A 57 1.74 11.37 -6.24
N ASP A 58 1.83 12.05 -5.10
CA ASP A 58 3.05 12.14 -4.31
C ASP A 58 3.09 10.98 -3.29
N ASP A 59 3.59 9.83 -3.74
CA ASP A 59 3.59 8.59 -2.96
C ASP A 59 4.83 8.41 -2.08
N MET A 60 4.65 7.75 -0.93
CA MET A 60 5.72 7.24 -0.07
C MET A 60 5.72 5.71 -0.09
N LEU A 61 6.82 5.11 -0.58
CA LEU A 61 7.02 3.66 -0.62
C LEU A 61 8.11 3.28 0.38
N LEU A 62 7.79 2.40 1.32
CA LEU A 62 8.64 1.98 2.45
C LEU A 62 8.97 0.49 2.39
#